data_AF-A0A1S8X5P8-F1
#
_entry.id   AF-A0A1S8X5P8-F1
#
_cell.length_a   1.000
_cell.length_b   1.000
_cell.length_c   1.000
_cell.angle_alpha   90.00
_cell.angle_beta   90.00
_cell.angle_gamma   90.00
#
_symmetry.space_group_name_H-M   'P 1'
#
loop_
_entity.id
_entity.type
_entity.pdbx_description
1 polymer ?
#
loop_
_entity_poly.entity_id
_entity_poly.type
_entity_poly.pdbx_seq_one_letter_code
_entity_poly.pdbx_strand_id
1 'polypeptide(L)'
;MQEATSLLRECPLLKLEDLLPYFHDFVTIDQFKDAICASLDSYHQRIGEVKREMHVTMRSTNVLRKQLDTLRYRYEELDVANRCVHCKHILLLRAFYVFPCGHQFHMNCLIQLIQPLLTAEEKTELNDLLKMQQQGVCASSVDLQNKLDHLIASDCVSCGQPAIDGVSRLFFPDQTSYETEVAVWQ
;
A
#
# COMPACT_ATOMS: atom_id res chain seq x y z
N MET A 1 18.46 -1.29 53.21
CA MET A 1 17.51 -0.43 52.46
C MET A 1 18.18 0.67 51.64
N GLN A 2 19.26 1.30 52.12
CA GLN A 2 20.11 2.17 51.28
C GLN A 2 20.75 1.42 50.09
N GLU A 3 21.06 0.13 50.24
CA GLU A 3 21.59 -0.70 49.15
C GLU A 3 20.55 -0.93 48.03
N ALA A 4 19.26 -1.09 48.36
CA ALA A 4 18.20 -1.29 47.37
C ALA A 4 17.92 -0.02 46.53
N THR A 5 18.07 1.17 47.14
CA THR A 5 17.99 2.45 46.41
C THR A 5 19.24 2.74 45.59
N SER A 6 20.42 2.27 46.00
CA SER A 6 21.64 2.30 45.16
C SER A 6 21.49 1.37 43.94
N LEU A 7 20.97 0.16 44.15
CA LEU A 7 20.76 -0.82 43.09
C LEU A 7 19.77 -0.34 42.02
N LEU A 8 18.71 0.39 42.42
CA LEU A 8 17.78 1.07 41.50
C LEU A 8 18.45 2.16 40.66
N ARG A 9 19.50 2.82 41.18
CA ARG A 9 20.24 3.85 40.43
C ARG A 9 21.30 3.26 39.51
N GLU A 10 21.88 2.12 39.88
CA GLU A 10 22.94 1.44 39.13
C GLU A 10 22.39 0.58 37.98
N CYS A 11 21.18 0.03 38.12
CA CYS A 11 20.56 -0.84 37.12
C CYS A 11 19.33 -0.21 36.46
N PRO A 12 19.41 0.27 35.21
CA PRO A 12 18.29 0.92 34.51
C PRO A 12 17.14 -0.04 34.12
N LEU A 13 17.36 -1.35 34.25
CA LEU A 13 16.36 -2.40 33.98
C LEU A 13 15.52 -2.75 35.20
N LEU A 14 15.98 -2.43 36.41
CA LEU A 14 15.29 -2.73 37.65
C LEU A 14 14.33 -1.58 37.97
N LYS A 15 13.03 -1.85 38.03
CA LYS A 15 12.03 -0.82 38.34
C LYS A 15 11.68 -0.83 39.82
N LEU A 16 11.20 0.31 40.30
CA LEU A 16 10.64 0.40 41.64
C LEU A 16 9.50 -0.61 41.86
N GLU A 17 8.74 -0.90 40.79
CA GLU A 17 7.67 -1.90 40.75
C GLU A 17 8.13 -3.30 41.17
N ASP A 18 9.38 -3.66 40.86
CA ASP A 18 9.95 -4.98 41.15
C ASP A 18 10.33 -5.14 42.62
N LEU A 19 10.48 -4.01 43.33
CA LEU A 19 10.82 -3.97 44.75
C LEU A 19 9.59 -3.77 45.66
N LEU A 20 8.46 -3.33 45.11
CA LEU A 20 7.20 -3.13 45.83
C LEU A 20 6.73 -4.36 46.65
N PRO A 21 6.82 -5.60 46.13
CA PRO A 21 6.39 -6.80 46.86
C PRO A 21 7.25 -7.14 48.08
N TYR A 22 8.46 -6.61 48.17
CA TYR A 22 9.44 -6.94 49.21
C TYR A 22 9.45 -5.91 50.36
N PHE A 23 8.52 -4.94 50.36
CA PHE A 23 8.39 -3.99 51.45
C PHE A 23 7.70 -4.60 52.67
N HIS A 24 8.32 -4.43 53.84
CA HIS A 24 7.69 -4.72 55.14
C HIS A 24 6.65 -3.63 55.48
N ASP A 25 5.65 -3.96 56.31
CA ASP A 25 4.52 -3.06 56.65
C ASP A 25 4.89 -1.70 57.28
N PHE A 26 6.17 -1.49 57.68
CA PHE A 26 6.64 -0.29 58.39
C PHE A 26 7.85 0.40 57.75
N VAL A 27 8.02 0.28 56.42
CA VAL A 27 9.06 1.04 55.70
C VAL A 27 8.67 2.51 55.61
N THR A 28 9.52 3.40 56.11
CA THR A 28 9.34 4.85 55.95
C THR A 28 9.49 5.23 54.47
N ILE A 29 8.34 5.54 53.85
CA ILE A 29 8.19 5.94 52.44
C ILE A 29 9.12 7.09 52.03
N ASP A 30 9.60 7.87 53.00
CA ASP A 30 10.46 9.03 52.81
C ASP A 30 11.79 8.68 52.09
N GLN A 31 12.32 7.46 52.27
CA GLN A 31 13.57 7.03 51.62
C GLN A 31 13.42 6.75 50.11
N PHE A 32 12.20 6.56 49.62
CA PHE A 32 11.89 6.20 48.24
C PHE A 32 11.16 7.30 47.49
N LYS A 33 10.83 8.41 48.16
CA LYS A 33 10.10 9.54 47.61
C LYS A 33 10.71 10.03 46.29
N ASP A 34 12.02 10.23 46.25
CA ASP A 34 12.70 10.73 45.05
C ASP A 34 12.66 9.73 43.89
N ALA A 35 12.79 8.42 44.19
CA ALA A 35 12.71 7.36 43.18
C ALA A 35 11.28 7.19 42.64
N ILE A 36 10.27 7.35 43.50
CA ILE A 36 8.86 7.37 43.13
C ILE A 36 8.59 8.58 42.22
N CYS A 37 9.01 9.78 42.63
CA CYS A 37 8.85 10.99 41.83
C CYS A 37 9.50 10.86 40.45
N ALA A 38 10.76 10.40 40.39
CA ALA A 38 11.46 10.16 39.13
C ALA A 38 10.76 9.14 38.22
N SER A 39 10.20 8.07 38.80
CA SER A 39 9.47 7.04 38.04
C SER A 39 8.15 7.60 37.50
N LEU A 40 7.40 8.35 38.31
CA LEU A 40 6.16 9.01 37.92
C LEU A 40 6.40 10.07 36.83
N ASP A 41 7.47 10.84 36.93
CA ASP A 41 7.86 11.83 35.92
C ASP A 41 8.21 11.15 34.59
N SER A 42 8.96 10.05 34.63
CA SER A 42 9.27 9.22 33.46
C SER A 42 8.00 8.65 32.81
N TYR A 43 7.05 8.15 33.61
CA TYR A 43 5.75 7.70 33.10
C TYR A 43 4.94 8.85 32.49
N HIS A 44 4.92 10.03 33.12
CA HIS A 44 4.23 11.19 32.59
C HIS A 44 4.81 11.63 31.25
N GLN A 45 6.14 11.64 31.13
CA GLN A 45 6.84 11.92 29.87
C GLN A 45 6.49 10.90 28.79
N ARG A 46 6.53 9.59 29.12
CA ARG A 46 6.21 8.51 28.17
C ARG A 46 4.75 8.57 27.70
N ILE A 47 3.82 8.85 28.62
CA ILE A 47 2.40 9.07 28.27
C ILE A 47 2.26 10.28 27.35
N GLY A 48 2.96 11.38 27.66
CA GLY A 48 2.99 12.56 26.80
C GLY A 48 3.52 12.27 25.40
N GLU A 49 4.54 11.42 25.30
CA GLU A 49 5.11 10.98 24.04
C GLU A 49 4.17 10.12 23.21
N VAL A 50 3.62 9.05 23.79
CA VAL A 50 2.65 8.19 23.11
C VAL A 50 1.42 8.98 22.67
N LYS A 51 0.96 9.93 23.48
CA LYS A 51 -0.16 10.81 23.11
C LYS A 51 0.19 11.69 21.90
N ARG A 52 1.41 12.24 21.87
CA ARG A 52 1.90 13.05 20.74
C ARG A 52 1.99 12.23 19.46
N GLU A 53 2.57 11.03 19.54
CA GLU A 53 2.66 10.09 18.41
C GLU A 53 1.27 9.73 17.89
N MET A 54 0.33 9.40 18.79
CA MET A 54 -1.06 9.13 18.42
C MET A 54 -1.69 10.31 17.67
N HIS A 55 -1.48 11.55 18.14
CA HIS A 55 -2.01 12.74 17.47
C HIS A 55 -1.40 12.96 16.08
N VAL A 56 -0.09 12.73 15.91
CA VAL A 56 0.59 12.84 14.60
C VAL A 56 0.07 11.79 13.63
N THR A 57 0.00 10.53 14.08
CA THR A 57 -0.52 9.42 13.28
C THR A 57 -1.97 9.67 12.88
N MET A 58 -2.82 10.07 13.83
CA MET A 58 -4.24 10.38 13.58
C MET A 58 -4.41 11.54 12.60
N ARG A 59 -3.57 12.58 12.70
CA ARG A 59 -3.56 13.69 11.74
C ARG A 59 -3.24 13.18 10.34
N SER A 60 -2.21 12.36 10.20
CA SER A 60 -1.84 11.75 8.92
C SER A 60 -2.98 10.89 8.34
N THR A 61 -3.59 10.02 9.16
CA THR A 61 -4.71 9.19 8.72
C THR A 61 -5.91 10.03 8.26
N ASN A 62 -6.19 11.14 8.95
CA ASN A 62 -7.28 12.03 8.57
C ASN A 62 -7.00 12.79 7.26
N VAL A 63 -5.74 13.16 6.99
CA VAL A 63 -5.36 13.72 5.69
C VAL A 63 -5.57 12.68 4.58
N LEU A 64 -5.10 11.44 4.78
CA LEU A 64 -5.30 10.36 3.82
C LEU A 64 -6.78 10.09 3.54
N ARG A 65 -7.63 10.05 4.58
CA ARG A 65 -9.08 9.89 4.41
C ARG A 65 -9.70 11.00 3.55
N LYS A 66 -9.34 12.26 3.82
CA LYS A 66 -9.81 13.39 3.01
C LYS A 66 -9.35 13.30 1.55
N GLN A 67 -8.12 12.83 1.32
CA GLN A 67 -7.61 12.60 -0.02
C GLN A 67 -8.39 11.48 -0.73
N LEU A 68 -8.65 10.36 -0.05
CA LEU A 68 -9.49 9.26 -0.57
C LEU A 68 -10.90 9.75 -0.94
N ASP A 69 -11.53 10.55 -0.07
CA ASP A 69 -12.84 11.14 -0.36
C ASP A 69 -12.80 12.06 -1.58
N THR A 70 -11.72 12.82 -1.77
CA THR A 70 -11.54 13.66 -2.96
C THR A 70 -11.34 12.81 -4.22
N LEU A 71 -10.62 11.69 -4.13
CA LEU A 71 -10.42 10.76 -5.26
C LEU A 71 -11.73 10.11 -5.71
N ARG A 72 -12.66 9.85 -4.79
CA ARG A 72 -13.98 9.25 -5.11
C ARG A 72 -14.84 10.07 -6.05
N TYR A 73 -14.68 11.39 -6.06
CA TYR A 73 -15.48 12.31 -6.90
C TYR A 73 -14.71 12.87 -8.09
N ARG A 74 -13.53 12.32 -8.40
CA ARG A 74 -12.83 12.71 -9.63
C ARG A 74 -13.60 12.20 -10.84
N TYR A 75 -13.79 13.08 -11.81
CA TYR A 75 -14.29 12.76 -13.13
C TYR A 75 -13.31 13.33 -14.15
N GLU A 76 -13.29 12.72 -15.33
CA GLU A 76 -12.51 13.18 -16.46
C GLU A 76 -13.50 13.57 -17.57
N GLU A 77 -13.38 14.78 -18.09
CA GLU A 77 -14.18 15.20 -19.25
C GLU A 77 -13.52 14.69 -20.53
N LEU A 78 -14.29 13.98 -21.35
CA LEU A 78 -13.81 13.45 -22.63
C LEU A 78 -14.32 14.29 -23.79
N ASP A 79 -13.40 14.80 -24.61
CA ASP A 79 -13.72 15.43 -25.88
C ASP A 79 -13.84 14.38 -27.00
N VAL A 80 -14.59 14.72 -28.05
CA VAL A 80 -14.77 13.89 -29.24
C VAL A 80 -13.45 13.68 -29.99
N ALA A 81 -12.51 14.63 -29.85
CA ALA A 81 -11.17 14.54 -30.42
C ALA A 81 -10.19 13.70 -29.58
N ASN A 82 -10.59 13.18 -28.41
CA ASN A 82 -9.70 12.39 -27.58
C ASN A 82 -9.24 11.12 -28.28
N ARG A 83 -7.95 10.81 -28.12
CA ARG A 83 -7.25 9.74 -28.84
C ARG A 83 -6.66 8.76 -27.86
N CYS A 84 -6.70 7.49 -28.24
CA CYS A 84 -5.98 6.43 -27.54
C CYS A 84 -4.47 6.73 -27.50
N VAL A 85 -3.87 6.61 -26.33
CA VAL A 85 -2.43 6.89 -26.11
C VAL A 85 -1.56 5.96 -26.95
N HIS A 86 -1.99 4.71 -27.15
CA HIS A 86 -1.27 3.69 -27.92
C HIS A 86 -1.38 3.91 -29.43
N CYS A 87 -2.60 3.81 -29.99
CA CYS A 87 -2.79 3.78 -31.44
C CYS A 87 -3.08 5.16 -32.06
N LYS A 88 -3.23 6.22 -31.27
CA LYS A 88 -3.53 7.61 -31.69
C LYS A 88 -4.85 7.81 -32.48
N HIS A 89 -5.70 6.81 -32.54
CA HIS A 89 -7.04 6.90 -33.13
C HIS A 89 -8.08 7.40 -32.12
N ILE A 90 -9.21 7.91 -32.62
CA ILE A 90 -10.32 8.44 -31.80
C ILE A 90 -10.82 7.38 -30.81
N LEU A 91 -10.96 7.77 -29.55
CA LEU A 91 -11.29 6.88 -28.43
C LEU A 91 -12.73 6.36 -28.52
N LEU A 92 -13.70 7.27 -28.70
CA LEU A 92 -15.14 7.03 -28.54
C LEU A 92 -15.76 6.03 -29.53
N LEU A 93 -15.03 5.60 -30.56
CA LEU A 93 -15.53 4.69 -31.60
C LEU A 93 -15.47 3.20 -31.18
N ARG A 94 -14.84 2.87 -30.05
CA ARG A 94 -14.63 1.49 -29.57
C ARG A 94 -14.71 1.45 -28.04
N ALA A 95 -14.85 0.26 -27.46
CA ALA A 95 -14.72 0.10 -26.00
C ALA A 95 -13.36 0.63 -25.51
N PHE A 96 -13.38 1.41 -24.43
CA PHE A 96 -12.21 2.14 -23.93
C PHE A 96 -12.14 2.16 -22.40
N TYR A 97 -10.94 2.39 -21.88
CA TYR A 97 -10.63 2.62 -20.49
C TYR A 97 -10.03 4.01 -20.30
N VAL A 98 -10.44 4.69 -19.23
CA VAL A 98 -9.90 5.97 -18.79
C VAL A 98 -9.39 5.79 -17.38
N PHE A 99 -8.09 6.01 -17.19
CA PHE A 99 -7.47 5.88 -15.87
C PHE A 99 -7.57 7.20 -15.09
N PRO A 100 -7.56 7.18 -13.75
CA PRO A 100 -7.55 8.39 -12.92
C PRO A 100 -6.34 9.31 -13.13
N CYS A 101 -5.31 8.85 -13.83
CA CYS A 101 -4.15 9.64 -14.25
C CYS A 101 -4.39 10.42 -15.56
N GLY A 102 -5.56 10.28 -16.20
CA GLY A 102 -5.93 10.93 -17.45
C GLY A 102 -5.56 10.15 -18.72
N HIS A 103 -4.80 9.06 -18.61
CA HIS A 103 -4.47 8.23 -19.77
C HIS A 103 -5.67 7.41 -20.25
N GLN A 104 -5.80 7.32 -21.57
CA GLN A 104 -6.96 6.75 -22.26
C GLN A 104 -6.52 5.71 -23.28
N PHE A 105 -7.14 4.53 -23.25
CA PHE A 105 -6.80 3.43 -24.14
C PHE A 105 -8.06 2.76 -24.68
N HIS A 106 -8.02 2.29 -25.92
CA HIS A 106 -8.99 1.27 -26.35
C HIS A 106 -8.75 -0.03 -25.59
N MET A 107 -9.81 -0.78 -25.27
CA MET A 107 -9.73 -2.08 -24.61
C MET A 107 -8.71 -3.01 -25.28
N ASN A 108 -8.76 -3.13 -26.62
CA ASN A 108 -7.83 -3.97 -27.37
C ASN A 108 -6.38 -3.48 -27.30
N CYS A 109 -6.17 -2.16 -27.29
CA CYS A 109 -4.83 -1.59 -27.16
C CYS A 109 -4.28 -1.79 -25.75
N LEU A 110 -5.13 -1.68 -24.73
CA LEU A 110 -4.76 -1.95 -23.35
C LEU A 110 -4.35 -3.41 -23.16
N ILE A 111 -5.14 -4.35 -23.70
CA ILE A 111 -4.83 -5.78 -23.67
C ILE A 111 -3.48 -6.07 -24.34
N GLN A 112 -3.23 -5.50 -25.52
CA GLN A 112 -1.95 -5.69 -26.23
C GLN A 112 -0.75 -5.20 -25.42
N LEU A 113 -0.89 -4.07 -24.72
CA LEU A 113 0.18 -3.50 -23.91
C LEU A 113 0.42 -4.26 -22.61
N ILE A 114 -0.63 -4.80 -21.99
CA ILE A 114 -0.51 -5.50 -20.71
C ILE A 114 -0.13 -6.97 -20.87
N GLN A 115 -0.54 -7.62 -21.96
CA GLN A 115 -0.27 -9.03 -22.23
C GLN A 115 1.21 -9.46 -22.10
N PRO A 116 2.23 -8.69 -22.52
CA PRO A 116 3.62 -9.07 -22.25
C PRO A 116 3.95 -9.01 -20.77
N LEU A 117 3.37 -8.07 -20.02
CA LEU A 117 3.68 -7.78 -18.62
C LEU A 117 3.10 -8.81 -17.64
N LEU A 118 1.96 -9.42 -17.99
CA LEU A 118 1.30 -10.45 -17.20
C LEU A 118 2.15 -11.74 -17.05
N THR A 119 1.90 -12.47 -15.97
CA THR A 119 2.43 -13.82 -15.73
C THR A 119 1.76 -14.85 -16.65
N ALA A 120 2.34 -16.06 -16.73
CA ALA A 120 1.76 -17.13 -17.55
C ALA A 120 0.33 -17.51 -17.10
N GLU A 121 0.09 -17.57 -15.79
CA GLU A 121 -1.22 -17.87 -15.21
C GLU A 121 -2.25 -16.79 -15.57
N GLU A 122 -1.91 -15.52 -15.34
CA GLU A 122 -2.77 -14.38 -15.70
C GLU A 122 -3.07 -14.31 -17.20
N LYS A 123 -2.11 -14.67 -18.07
CA LYS A 123 -2.36 -14.75 -19.52
C LYS A 123 -3.36 -15.85 -19.86
N THR A 124 -3.31 -17.00 -19.19
CA THR A 124 -4.29 -18.06 -19.41
C THR A 124 -5.68 -17.63 -18.95
N GLU A 125 -5.77 -17.01 -17.77
CA GLU A 125 -7.03 -16.47 -17.24
C GLU A 125 -7.62 -15.40 -18.18
N LEU A 126 -6.82 -14.44 -18.64
CA LEU A 126 -7.26 -13.40 -19.58
C LEU A 126 -7.84 -14.00 -20.86
N ASN A 127 -7.17 -14.99 -21.44
CA ASN A 127 -7.62 -15.64 -22.68
C ASN A 127 -8.94 -16.38 -22.46
N ASP A 128 -9.13 -17.01 -21.32
CA ASP A 128 -10.37 -17.72 -21.00
C ASP A 128 -11.52 -16.74 -20.75
N LEU A 129 -11.28 -15.63 -20.04
CA LEU A 129 -12.26 -14.55 -19.87
C LEU A 129 -12.68 -13.94 -21.21
N LEU A 130 -11.74 -13.69 -22.13
CA LEU A 130 -12.03 -13.17 -23.47
C LEU A 130 -12.84 -14.15 -24.33
N LYS A 131 -12.57 -15.47 -24.23
CA LYS A 131 -13.38 -16.50 -24.91
C LYS A 131 -14.80 -16.55 -24.35
N MET A 132 -14.96 -16.49 -23.03
CA MET A 132 -16.28 -16.49 -22.38
C MET A 132 -17.10 -15.26 -22.79
N GLN A 133 -16.45 -14.10 -22.92
CA GLN A 133 -17.07 -12.87 -23.42
C GLN A 133 -17.54 -12.99 -24.87
N GLN A 134 -16.76 -13.64 -25.74
CA GLN A 134 -17.13 -13.87 -27.15
C GLN A 134 -18.24 -14.91 -27.30
N GLN A 135 -18.30 -15.90 -26.41
CA GLN A 135 -19.32 -16.96 -26.43
C GLN A 135 -20.68 -16.51 -25.84
N GLY A 136 -20.79 -15.30 -25.29
CA GLY A 136 -22.04 -14.72 -24.81
C GLY A 136 -22.67 -15.48 -23.62
N VAL A 137 -21.85 -16.17 -22.82
CA VAL A 137 -22.35 -16.98 -21.69
C VAL A 137 -22.85 -16.06 -20.57
N CYS A 138 -24.14 -16.15 -20.28
CA CYS A 138 -24.93 -15.30 -19.38
C CYS A 138 -24.70 -15.53 -17.87
N ALA A 139 -23.52 -15.94 -17.44
CA ALA A 139 -23.14 -15.79 -16.04
C ALA A 139 -22.96 -14.28 -15.80
N SER A 140 -23.73 -13.70 -14.86
CA SER A 140 -23.76 -12.27 -14.47
C SER A 140 -22.70 -11.44 -15.18
N SER A 141 -23.06 -10.84 -16.33
CA SER A 141 -22.14 -10.08 -17.19
C SER A 141 -21.25 -9.09 -16.42
N VAL A 142 -21.75 -8.60 -15.29
CA VAL A 142 -21.07 -7.70 -14.35
C VAL A 142 -19.88 -8.37 -13.67
N ASP A 143 -19.99 -9.61 -13.20
CA ASP A 143 -18.90 -10.31 -12.52
C ASP A 143 -17.76 -10.64 -13.48
N LEU A 144 -18.09 -10.99 -14.73
CA LEU A 144 -17.09 -11.22 -15.77
C LEU A 144 -16.34 -9.93 -16.12
N GLN A 145 -17.05 -8.81 -16.26
CA GLN A 145 -16.45 -7.50 -16.48
C GLN A 145 -15.58 -7.06 -15.31
N ASN A 146 -16.02 -7.24 -14.07
CA ASN A 146 -15.23 -6.91 -12.88
C ASN A 146 -13.92 -7.71 -12.82
N LYS A 147 -13.96 -9.01 -13.16
CA LYS A 147 -12.75 -9.84 -13.23
C LYS A 147 -11.80 -9.35 -14.32
N LEU A 148 -12.34 -9.03 -15.51
CA LEU A 148 -11.55 -8.48 -16.60
C LEU A 148 -10.89 -7.15 -16.17
N ASP A 149 -11.67 -6.24 -15.59
CA ASP A 149 -11.22 -4.92 -15.13
C ASP A 149 -10.14 -5.03 -14.06
N HIS A 150 -10.28 -5.96 -13.11
CA HIS A 150 -9.24 -6.23 -12.10
C HIS A 150 -7.94 -6.72 -12.72
N LEU A 151 -8.00 -7.48 -13.81
CA LEU A 151 -6.82 -8.04 -14.46
C LEU A 151 -6.13 -7.03 -15.38
N ILE A 152 -6.89 -6.28 -16.20
CA ILE A 152 -6.32 -5.41 -17.24
C ILE A 152 -6.29 -3.93 -16.88
N ALA A 153 -7.10 -3.48 -15.93
CA ALA A 153 -7.31 -2.06 -15.61
C ALA A 153 -7.06 -1.73 -14.14
N SER A 154 -6.34 -2.59 -13.41
CA SER A 154 -5.92 -2.33 -12.02
C SER A 154 -5.04 -1.08 -11.89
N ASP A 155 -4.13 -0.87 -12.85
CA ASP A 155 -3.27 0.31 -12.91
C ASP A 155 -2.93 0.69 -14.36
N CYS A 156 -2.48 1.92 -14.56
CA CYS A 156 -2.19 2.46 -15.88
C CYS A 156 -0.90 1.87 -16.47
N VAL A 157 -0.98 1.29 -17.67
CA VAL A 157 0.18 0.68 -18.36
C VAL A 157 1.22 1.71 -18.84
N SER A 158 0.91 3.01 -18.83
CA SER A 158 1.87 4.07 -19.21
C SER A 158 2.55 4.79 -18.05
N CYS A 159 1.97 4.80 -16.85
CA CYS A 159 2.54 5.53 -15.71
C CYS A 159 2.34 4.87 -14.34
N GLY A 160 1.70 3.70 -14.30
CA GLY A 160 1.48 2.91 -13.09
C GLY A 160 2.56 1.85 -12.88
N GLN A 161 2.31 0.92 -11.97
CA GLN A 161 3.18 -0.22 -11.66
C GLN A 161 3.55 -1.05 -12.90
N PRO A 162 2.63 -1.41 -13.82
CA PRO A 162 3.01 -2.18 -15.00
C PRO A 162 4.06 -1.46 -15.87
N ALA A 163 4.03 -0.13 -15.92
CA ALA A 163 5.02 0.66 -16.64
C ALA A 163 6.40 0.59 -15.95
N ILE A 164 6.43 0.64 -14.62
CA ILE A 164 7.64 0.59 -13.80
C ILE A 164 8.29 -0.79 -13.92
N ASP A 165 7.51 -1.86 -13.75
CA ASP A 165 7.97 -3.25 -13.86
C ASP A 165 8.47 -3.56 -15.29
N GLY A 166 7.90 -2.88 -16.28
CA GLY A 166 8.30 -2.95 -17.68
C GLY A 166 9.61 -2.23 -18.01
N VAL A 167 10.12 -1.33 -17.15
CA VAL A 167 11.32 -0.51 -17.47
C VAL A 167 12.53 -1.39 -17.75
N SER A 168 12.75 -2.43 -16.94
CA SER A 168 13.88 -3.33 -17.11
C SER A 168 13.85 -4.03 -18.47
N ARG A 169 12.66 -4.30 -19.01
CA ARG A 169 12.50 -4.97 -20.31
C ARG A 169 12.95 -4.10 -21.48
N LEU A 170 12.96 -2.78 -21.33
CA LEU A 170 13.42 -1.84 -22.38
C LEU A 170 14.92 -1.99 -22.69
N PHE A 171 15.69 -2.55 -21.76
CA PHE A 171 17.13 -2.77 -21.93
C PHE A 171 17.46 -4.06 -22.68
N PHE A 172 16.46 -4.91 -22.96
CA PHE A 172 16.66 -6.19 -23.64
C PHE A 172 15.96 -6.19 -25.01
N PRO A 173 16.60 -6.77 -26.04
CA PRO A 173 16.03 -6.81 -27.38
C PRO A 173 14.83 -7.76 -27.49
N ASP A 174 14.75 -8.76 -26.64
CA ASP A 174 13.68 -9.76 -26.61
C ASP A 174 13.33 -10.20 -25.18
N GLN A 175 12.10 -10.67 -25.02
CA GLN A 175 11.55 -11.11 -23.74
C GLN A 175 12.31 -12.32 -23.18
N THR A 176 12.80 -13.22 -24.04
CA THR A 176 13.60 -14.40 -23.67
C THR A 176 14.95 -14.02 -23.06
N SER A 177 15.64 -13.04 -23.64
CA SER A 177 16.90 -12.50 -23.11
C SER A 177 16.71 -11.85 -21.74
N TYR A 178 15.61 -11.11 -21.56
CA TYR A 178 15.23 -10.58 -20.25
C TYR A 178 14.98 -11.68 -19.21
N GLU A 179 14.15 -12.68 -19.55
CA GLU A 179 13.82 -13.78 -18.64
C GLU A 179 15.05 -14.62 -18.27
N THR A 180 15.96 -14.82 -19.22
CA THR A 180 17.23 -15.52 -18.99
C THR A 180 18.10 -14.75 -18.01
N GLU A 181 18.24 -13.43 -18.19
CA GLU A 181 19.01 -12.60 -17.29
C GLU A 181 18.38 -12.57 -15.89
N VAL A 182 17.06 -12.37 -15.77
CA VAL A 182 16.36 -12.39 -14.48
C VAL A 182 16.58 -13.71 -13.73
N ALA A 183 16.58 -14.85 -14.43
CA ALA A 183 16.85 -16.16 -13.86
C ALA A 183 18.29 -16.32 -13.35
N VAL A 184 19.25 -15.52 -13.82
CA VAL A 184 20.63 -15.52 -13.31
C VAL A 184 20.75 -14.79 -11.97
N TRP A 185 19.89 -13.80 -11.73
CA TRP A 185 19.93 -12.95 -10.53
C TRP A 185 18.97 -13.40 -9.40
N GLN A 186 18.14 -14.43 -9.62
CA GLN A 186 17.24 -15.05 -8.63
C GLN A 186 17.85 -16.30 -8.00
#